data_AF-A0A3L7QI57-F1
#
_entry.id   AF-A0A3L7QI57-F1
#
_cell.length_a   1.000
_cell.length_b   1.000
_cell.length_c   1.000
_cell.angle_alpha   90.00
_cell.angle_beta   90.00
_cell.angle_gamma   90.00
#
_symmetry.space_group_name_H-M   'P 1'
#
loop_
_entity.id
_entity.type
_entity.pdbx_description
1 polymer ?
#
loop_
_entity_poly.entity_id
_entity_poly.type
_entity_poly.pdbx_seq_one_letter_code
_entity_poly.pdbx_strand_id
1 'polypeptide(L)'
;MNRSRRGPPDRGQPLRPDRKTLQLCSQVQRTLELVISGELDEDLLRDFYVLQVTPAPDAGRLLVTLAPQKFAAPFRADQVIARLLARTGQMRSALARSINRKHTPDLMFQIVMPEEFSNEPLRGRDLAEDDRTD
;
A
#
# COMPACT_ATOMS: atom_id res chain seq x y z
N MET A 1 -32.76 24.97 35.40
CA MET A 1 -32.93 23.63 34.79
C MET A 1 -32.56 23.69 33.31
N ASN A 2 -31.70 22.79 32.83
CA ASN A 2 -31.80 22.03 31.55
C ASN A 2 -30.39 21.62 31.08
N ARG A 3 -29.83 20.55 31.68
CA ARG A 3 -28.60 19.91 31.19
C ARG A 3 -29.01 18.84 30.19
N SER A 4 -28.93 19.19 28.90
CA SER A 4 -29.17 18.26 27.80
C SER A 4 -28.29 17.02 27.94
N ARG A 5 -28.97 15.88 27.95
CA ARG A 5 -28.44 14.52 28.00
C ARG A 5 -27.63 14.29 26.71
N ARG A 6 -26.30 14.19 26.81
CA ARG A 6 -25.47 13.64 25.73
C ARG A 6 -25.59 12.12 25.78
N GLY A 7 -26.21 11.56 24.75
CA GLY A 7 -26.32 10.11 24.53
C GLY A 7 -24.95 9.45 24.32
N PRO A 8 -24.89 8.11 24.37
CA PRO A 8 -23.66 7.34 24.22
C PRO A 8 -23.08 7.51 22.81
N PRO A 9 -21.74 7.51 22.64
CA PRO A 9 -21.14 7.60 21.32
C PRO A 9 -21.45 6.33 20.51
N ASP A 10 -21.95 6.58 19.30
CA ASP A 10 -22.34 5.65 18.26
C ASP A 10 -21.18 4.72 17.84
N ARG A 11 -21.42 3.41 17.86
CA ARG A 11 -20.48 2.38 17.40
C ARG A 11 -20.61 2.25 15.89
N GLY A 12 -19.69 2.81 15.11
CA GLY A 12 -19.51 2.35 13.71
C GLY A 12 -19.18 3.38 12.63
N GLN A 13 -18.86 4.64 12.95
CA GLN A 13 -18.39 5.55 11.91
C GLN A 13 -16.87 5.38 11.71
N PRO A 14 -16.38 5.15 10.47
CA PRO A 14 -14.95 5.15 10.19
C PRO A 14 -14.43 6.54 10.53
N LEU A 15 -13.66 6.63 11.62
CA LEU A 15 -13.05 7.89 12.04
C LEU A 15 -12.27 8.41 10.84
N ARG A 16 -12.55 9.66 10.43
CA ARG A 16 -11.73 10.40 9.47
C ARG A 16 -10.26 10.14 9.82
N PRO A 17 -9.42 9.65 8.89
CA PRO A 17 -8.07 9.26 9.23
C PRO A 17 -7.37 10.47 9.85
N ASP A 18 -7.10 10.37 11.16
CA ASP A 18 -6.43 11.42 11.92
C ASP A 18 -5.18 11.85 11.15
N ARG A 19 -4.92 13.17 11.02
CA ARG A 19 -3.72 13.68 10.31
C ARG A 19 -2.42 12.99 10.77
N LYS A 20 -2.38 12.54 12.03
CA LYS A 20 -1.28 11.76 12.62
C LYS A 20 -1.13 10.37 11.99
N THR A 21 -2.23 9.71 11.64
CA THR A 21 -2.25 8.43 10.93
C THR A 21 -1.72 8.59 9.51
N LEU A 22 -2.10 9.66 8.81
CA LEU A 22 -1.58 9.95 7.48
C LEU A 22 -0.07 10.23 7.50
N GLN A 23 0.42 11.03 8.45
CA GLN A 23 1.85 11.27 8.64
C GLN A 23 2.63 9.98 8.93
N LEU A 24 2.06 9.10 9.75
CA LEU A 24 2.65 7.78 10.01
C LEU A 24 2.72 6.95 8.73
N CYS A 25 1.65 6.90 7.94
CA CYS A 25 1.63 6.13 6.69
C CYS A 25 2.68 6.63 5.70
N SER A 26 2.82 7.96 5.53
CA SER A 26 3.87 8.53 4.68
C SER A 26 5.27 8.19 5.18
N GLN A 27 5.49 8.19 6.50
CA GLN A 27 6.77 7.80 7.10
C GLN A 27 7.08 6.30 6.89
N VAL A 28 6.08 5.43 7.08
CA VAL A 28 6.19 4.00 6.79
C VAL A 28 6.52 3.79 5.32
N GLN A 29 5.76 4.41 4.41
CA GLN A 29 5.95 4.29 2.97
C GLN A 29 7.39 4.61 2.58
N ARG A 30 7.90 5.78 3.01
CA ARG A 30 9.28 6.19 2.70
C ARG A 30 10.32 5.22 3.25
N THR A 31 10.07 4.67 4.44
CA THR A 31 10.97 3.67 5.05
C THR A 31 10.97 2.38 4.24
N LEU A 32 9.79 1.90 3.81
CA LEU A 32 9.67 0.69 2.99
C LEU A 32 10.30 0.87 1.61
N GLU A 33 10.13 2.03 0.98
CA GLU A 33 10.77 2.34 -0.30
C GLU A 33 12.30 2.26 -0.21
N LEU A 34 12.90 2.81 0.86
CA LEU A 34 14.35 2.74 1.10
C LEU A 34 14.82 1.30 1.34
N VAL A 35 14.06 0.53 2.14
CA VAL A 35 14.41 -0.86 2.43
C VAL A 35 14.34 -1.70 1.16
N ILE A 36 13.23 -1.62 0.40
CA ILE A 36 13.01 -2.41 -0.81
C ILE A 36 14.02 -2.05 -1.90
N SER A 37 14.36 -0.78 -2.07
CA SER A 37 15.30 -0.33 -3.11
C SER A 37 16.78 -0.57 -2.77
N GLY A 38 17.15 -0.55 -1.49
CA GLY A 38 18.56 -0.52 -1.07
C GLY A 38 19.00 -1.53 -0.02
N GLU A 39 18.17 -1.85 0.98
CA GLU A 39 18.57 -2.74 2.08
C GLU A 39 18.28 -4.23 1.80
N LEU A 40 17.36 -4.52 0.87
CA LEU A 40 17.10 -5.89 0.46
C LEU A 40 18.05 -6.29 -0.68
N ASP A 41 18.98 -7.20 -0.39
CA ASP A 41 19.77 -7.91 -1.40
C ASP A 41 18.90 -8.94 -2.16
N GLU A 42 17.90 -8.48 -2.90
CA GLU A 42 17.10 -9.31 -3.81
C GLU A 42 16.87 -8.54 -5.11
N ASP A 43 17.54 -8.96 -6.18
CA ASP A 43 17.40 -8.34 -7.49
C ASP A 43 15.94 -8.31 -7.96
N LEU A 44 15.19 -9.38 -7.67
CA LEU A 44 13.78 -9.48 -8.02
C LEU A 44 12.90 -8.48 -7.26
N LEU A 45 13.26 -8.06 -6.04
CA LEU A 45 12.49 -7.02 -5.31
C LEU A 45 12.92 -5.61 -5.71
N ARG A 46 14.15 -5.44 -6.19
CA ARG A 46 14.66 -4.15 -6.70
C ARG A 46 13.90 -3.67 -7.93
N ASP A 47 13.33 -4.59 -8.70
CA ASP A 47 12.45 -4.29 -9.83
C ASP A 47 11.02 -3.91 -9.40
N PHE A 48 10.70 -3.88 -8.10
CA PHE A 48 9.41 -3.44 -7.58
C PHE A 48 9.56 -2.16 -6.76
N TYR A 49 8.52 -1.33 -6.79
CA TYR A 49 8.42 -0.14 -5.96
C TYR A 49 7.10 -0.14 -5.18
N VAL A 50 7.09 0.58 -4.05
CA VAL A 50 5.89 0.77 -3.25
C VAL A 50 5.00 1.79 -3.95
N LEU A 51 3.80 1.36 -4.30
CA LEU A 51 2.82 2.19 -4.97
C LEU A 51 1.96 2.96 -3.97
N GLN A 52 1.50 2.27 -2.92
CA GLN A 52 0.68 2.85 -1.87
C GLN A 52 0.84 2.09 -0.56
N VAL A 53 0.72 2.79 0.57
CA VAL A 53 0.58 2.19 1.90
C VAL A 53 -0.73 2.68 2.51
N THR A 54 -1.63 1.75 2.82
CA THR A 54 -2.93 2.07 3.41
C THR A 54 -3.06 1.40 4.77
N PRO A 55 -3.47 2.14 5.82
CA PRO A 55 -3.74 1.53 7.11
C PRO A 55 -5.00 0.68 7.03
N ALA A 56 -4.95 -0.53 7.58
CA ALA A 56 -6.15 -1.31 7.79
C ALA A 56 -7.04 -0.62 8.84
N PRO A 57 -8.38 -0.78 8.77
CA PRO A 57 -9.29 -0.23 9.76
C PRO A 57 -9.00 -0.76 11.18
N ASP A 58 -8.43 -1.96 11.30
CA ASP A 58 -7.82 -2.46 12.51
C ASP A 58 -6.40 -1.89 12.61
N ALA A 59 -6.19 -0.89 13.47
CA ALA A 59 -4.99 -0.06 13.64
C ALA A 59 -3.64 -0.78 13.93
N GLY A 60 -3.58 -2.10 13.76
CA GLY A 60 -2.39 -2.95 13.85
C GLY A 60 -1.88 -3.50 12.51
N ARG A 61 -2.54 -3.26 11.37
CA ARG A 61 -2.08 -3.77 10.06
C ARG A 61 -1.92 -2.66 9.02
N LEU A 62 -0.93 -2.82 8.15
CA LEU A 62 -0.68 -1.93 7.00
C LEU A 62 -0.69 -2.77 5.72
N LEU A 63 -1.50 -2.35 4.76
CA LEU A 63 -1.50 -2.90 3.41
C LEU A 63 -0.48 -2.12 2.57
N VAL A 64 0.52 -2.85 2.07
CA VAL A 64 1.56 -2.34 1.18
C VAL A 64 1.27 -2.85 -0.22
N THR A 65 0.93 -1.93 -1.11
CA THR A 65 0.72 -2.20 -2.51
C THR A 65 2.03 -1.97 -3.27
N LEU A 66 2.51 -2.99 -3.97
CA LEU A 66 3.70 -2.92 -4.80
C LEU A 66 3.33 -3.02 -6.28
N ALA A 67 4.10 -2.34 -7.12
CA ALA A 67 4.03 -2.44 -8.56
C ALA A 67 5.41 -2.72 -9.15
N PRO A 68 5.50 -3.51 -10.24
CA PRO A 68 6.74 -3.68 -10.98
C PRO A 68 7.14 -2.35 -11.65
N GLN A 69 8.42 -1.98 -11.56
CA GLN A 69 9.00 -0.81 -12.22
C GLN A 69 9.18 -1.03 -13.72
N LYS A 70 9.45 -2.26 -14.14
CA LYS A 70 9.60 -2.66 -15.55
C LYS A 70 8.84 -3.95 -15.81
N PHE A 71 8.09 -4.00 -16.91
CA PHE A 71 7.49 -5.23 -17.45
C PHE A 71 8.51 -6.12 -18.19
N ALA A 72 9.80 -5.98 -17.87
CA ALA A 72 10.88 -6.54 -18.69
C ALA A 72 11.08 -8.06 -18.48
N ALA A 73 10.68 -8.59 -17.33
CA ALA A 73 10.83 -10.01 -17.02
C ALA A 73 9.49 -10.61 -16.56
N PRO A 74 9.15 -11.83 -17.00
CA PRO A 74 8.04 -12.57 -16.44
C PRO A 74 8.34 -12.87 -14.97
N PHE A 75 7.57 -12.27 -14.07
CA PHE A 75 7.62 -12.56 -12.64
C PHE A 75 6.40 -13.37 -12.24
N ARG A 76 6.55 -14.20 -11.21
CA ARG A 76 5.41 -14.88 -10.60
C ARG A 76 5.08 -14.20 -9.27
N ALA A 77 3.85 -13.70 -9.15
CA ALA A 77 3.41 -12.95 -7.97
C ALA A 77 3.53 -13.77 -6.67
N ASP A 78 3.30 -15.08 -6.72
CA ASP A 78 3.48 -15.99 -5.59
C ASP A 78 4.93 -16.01 -5.06
N GLN A 79 5.91 -16.05 -5.96
CA GLN A 79 7.32 -16.00 -5.59
C GLN A 79 7.70 -14.65 -5.01
N VAL A 80 7.27 -13.55 -5.62
CA VAL A 80 7.53 -12.19 -5.11
C VAL A 80 6.94 -12.05 -3.70
N ILE A 81 5.69 -12.46 -3.49
CA ILE A 81 5.02 -12.43 -2.19
C ILE A 81 5.76 -13.30 -1.17
N ALA A 82 6.15 -14.53 -1.54
CA ALA A 82 6.91 -15.41 -0.63
C ALA A 82 8.25 -14.79 -0.20
N ARG A 83 8.95 -14.12 -1.12
CA ARG A 83 10.21 -13.41 -0.85
C ARG A 83 10.00 -12.19 0.05
N LEU A 84 8.95 -11.41 -0.19
CA LEU A 84 8.53 -10.30 0.67
C LEU A 84 8.19 -10.80 2.09
N LEU A 85 7.42 -11.89 2.19
CA LEU A 85 7.07 -12.50 3.48
C LEU A 85 8.30 -13.00 4.23
N ALA A 86 9.25 -13.66 3.55
CA ALA A 86 10.51 -14.09 4.15
C ALA A 86 11.35 -12.92 4.69
N ARG A 87 11.29 -11.75 4.05
CA ARG A 87 12.02 -10.53 4.43
C ARG A 87 11.20 -9.55 5.27
N THR A 88 9.96 -9.91 5.62
CA THR A 88 9.07 -9.06 6.42
C THR A 88 9.66 -8.75 7.79
N GLY A 89 10.44 -9.67 8.37
CA GLY A 89 11.15 -9.41 9.63
C GLY A 89 12.14 -8.24 9.54
N GLN A 90 12.88 -8.12 8.43
CA GLN A 90 13.82 -7.01 8.21
C GLN A 90 13.06 -5.69 8.01
N MET A 91 12.03 -5.68 7.17
CA MET A 91 11.17 -4.52 6.95
C MET A 91 10.52 -4.06 8.27
N ARG A 92 10.03 -4.99 9.09
CA ARG A 92 9.46 -4.70 10.41
C ARG A 92 10.48 -4.10 11.37
N SER A 93 11.71 -4.58 11.36
CA SER A 93 12.79 -4.00 12.18
C SER A 93 13.12 -2.57 11.75
N ALA A 94 13.24 -2.32 10.43
CA ALA A 94 13.45 -0.99 9.89
C ALA A 94 12.29 -0.03 10.23
N LEU A 95 11.05 -0.52 10.11
CA LEU A 95 9.86 0.22 10.52
C LEU A 95 9.85 0.52 12.01
N ALA A 96 10.13 -0.47 12.87
CA ALA A 96 10.21 -0.28 14.32
C ALA A 96 11.18 0.84 14.69
N ARG A 97 12.34 0.88 14.02
CA ARG A 97 13.38 1.90 14.19
C ARG A 97 12.92 3.28 13.71
N SER A 98 12.17 3.33 12.61
CA SER A 98 11.69 4.58 12.02
C SER A 98 10.52 5.20 12.81
N ILE A 99 9.52 4.39 13.20
CA ILE A 99 8.28 4.89 13.79
C ILE A 99 8.30 4.99 15.33
N ASN A 100 9.38 4.51 15.98
CA ASN A 100 9.62 4.55 17.43
C ASN A 100 8.37 4.27 18.29
N ARG A 101 7.57 3.26 17.90
CA ARG A 101 6.30 2.90 18.53
C ARG A 101 6.41 1.55 19.21
N LYS A 102 5.68 1.39 20.31
CA LYS A 102 5.65 0.17 21.13
C LYS A 102 5.17 -1.09 20.39
N HIS A 103 4.55 -0.94 19.21
CA HIS A 103 4.06 -2.05 18.41
C HIS A 103 4.32 -1.79 16.92
N THR A 104 5.07 -2.70 16.30
CA THR A 104 5.27 -2.71 14.85
C THR A 104 4.06 -3.35 14.18
N PRO A 105 3.38 -2.63 13.28
CA PRO A 105 2.20 -3.16 12.60
C PRO A 105 2.54 -4.31 11.65
N ASP A 106 1.60 -5.23 11.48
CA ASP A 106 1.71 -6.31 10.50
C ASP A 106 1.64 -5.76 9.08
N LEU A 107 2.50 -6.30 8.22
CA LEU A 107 2.58 -5.91 6.81
C LEU A 107 1.85 -6.96 5.99
N MET A 108 0.87 -6.49 5.23
CA MET A 108 0.23 -7.26 4.18
C MET A 108 0.73 -6.75 2.84
N PHE A 109 1.06 -7.65 1.93
CA PHE A 109 1.59 -7.30 0.62
C PHE A 109 0.60 -7.66 -0.46
N GLN A 110 0.39 -6.73 -1.38
CA GLN A 110 -0.36 -6.96 -2.60
C GLN A 110 0.45 -6.45 -3.78
N ILE A 111 0.44 -7.21 -4.88
CA ILE A 111 1.06 -6.80 -6.14
C ILE A 111 -0.07 -6.41 -7.08
N VAL A 112 0.06 -5.25 -7.70
CA VAL A 112 -0.85 -4.74 -8.72
C VAL A 112 -0.03 -4.30 -9.91
N MET A 113 -0.61 -4.36 -11.11
CA MET A 113 0.04 -3.71 -12.25
C MET A 113 -0.18 -2.20 -12.15
N PRO A 114 0.83 -1.36 -12.45
CA PRO A 114 0.67 0.09 -12.34
C PRO A 114 -0.42 0.63 -13.28
N GLU A 115 -0.69 -0.06 -14.39
CA GLU A 115 -1.80 0.26 -15.30
C GLU A 115 -3.19 0.07 -14.67
N GLU A 116 -3.34 -0.91 -13.77
CA GLU A 116 -4.57 -1.20 -13.02
C GLU A 116 -4.80 -0.21 -11.87
N PHE A 117 -3.74 0.46 -11.41
CA PHE A 117 -3.80 1.45 -10.33
C PHE A 117 -4.07 2.87 -10.81
N SER A 118 -4.27 3.04 -12.12
CA SER A 118 -4.79 4.28 -12.70
C SER A 118 -6.18 4.50 -12.13
N ASN A 119 -6.33 5.50 -11.27
CA ASN A 119 -7.64 5.89 -10.72
C ASN A 119 -8.53 6.61 -11.76
N GLU A 120 -8.42 6.22 -13.04
CA GLU A 120 -9.28 6.68 -14.12
C GLU A 120 -10.41 5.65 -14.31
N PRO A 121 -11.68 6.07 -14.24
CA PRO A 121 -12.75 5.23 -14.78
C PRO A 121 -12.41 4.99 -16.25
N LEU A 122 -12.43 3.73 -16.68
CA LEU A 122 -12.25 3.29 -18.06
C LEU A 122 -12.88 4.29 -19.06
N ARG A 123 -12.12 5.29 -19.50
CA ARG A 123 -12.50 6.13 -20.63
C ARG A 123 -12.23 5.26 -21.84
N GLY A 124 -13.34 4.82 -22.43
CA GLY A 124 -13.43 3.88 -23.53
C GLY A 124 -12.24 3.97 -24.48
N ARG A 125 -11.45 2.90 -24.48
CA ARG A 125 -10.76 2.46 -25.68
C ARG A 125 -11.64 1.40 -26.32
N ASP A 126 -12.60 1.86 -27.10
CA ASP A 126 -13.14 1.13 -28.25
C ASP A 126 -13.31 2.22 -29.32
N LEU A 127 -12.28 2.40 -30.13
CA LEU A 127 -12.05 1.78 -31.44
C LEU A 127 -12.55 2.72 -32.52
N ALA A 128 -11.58 3.29 -33.22
CA ALA A 128 -11.78 3.85 -34.54
C ALA A 128 -12.32 2.74 -35.44
N GLU A 129 -13.62 2.75 -35.71
CA GLU A 129 -14.17 2.04 -36.85
C GLU A 129 -13.96 2.96 -38.07
N ASP A 130 -12.81 2.75 -38.71
CA ASP A 130 -12.50 3.19 -40.05
C ASP A 130 -13.42 2.38 -40.99
N ASP A 131 -14.57 2.93 -41.38
CA ASP A 131 -15.32 2.42 -42.53
C ASP A 131 -15.58 3.56 -43.52
N ARG A 132 -14.68 3.61 -44.51
CA ARG A 132 -14.99 4.09 -45.84
C ARG A 132 -16.26 3.37 -46.32
N THR A 133 -17.21 4.08 -46.92
CA THR A 133 -17.67 3.85 -48.32
C THR A 133 -18.97 4.64 -48.60
N ASP A 134 -18.92 5.34 -49.75
CA ASP A 134 -19.95 5.99 -50.59
C ASP A 134 -20.67 7.28 -50.09
#